data_AF-A0A538DJ20-F1
#
_entry.id   AF-A0A538DJ20-F1
#
_cell.length_a   1.000
_cell.length_b   1.000
_cell.length_c   1.000
_cell.angle_alpha   90.00
_cell.angle_beta   90.00
_cell.angle_gamma   90.00
#
_symmetry.space_group_name_H-M   'P 1'
#
loop_
_entity.id
_entity.type
_entity.pdbx_description
1 polymer ?
#
loop_
_entity_poly.entity_id
_entity_poly.type
_entity_poly.pdbx_seq_one_letter_code
_entity_poly.pdbx_strand_id
1 'polypeptide(L)'
;MQIQTGELRDTDLPSAYGEWSDYARFAVTFSPQDRELCSEMAADAFARWRRTGEVPRRLEELRACLWFEQRRWRFVGREPDTEGMRYAGALIRAMRTHL
;
A
#
# COMPACT_ATOMS: atom_id res chain seq x y z
N MET A 1 -13.83 1.22 8.76
CA MET A 1 -13.53 2.53 9.36
C MET A 1 -12.43 3.19 8.52
N GLN A 2 -12.57 4.46 8.17
CA GLN A 2 -11.54 5.20 7.43
C GLN A 2 -10.57 5.86 8.42
N ILE A 3 -9.29 5.90 8.07
CA ILE A 3 -8.24 6.58 8.83
C ILE A 3 -7.67 7.67 7.92
N GLN A 4 -7.77 8.93 8.35
CA GLN A 4 -7.16 10.04 7.64
C GLN A 4 -5.63 9.90 7.71
N THR A 5 -4.93 10.21 6.61
CA THR A 5 -3.47 10.06 6.56
C THR A 5 -2.76 10.81 7.67
N GLY A 6 -3.24 12.00 8.06
CA GLY A 6 -2.69 12.80 9.16
C GLY A 6 -3.01 12.28 10.57
N GLU A 7 -3.91 11.31 10.70
CA GLU A 7 -4.29 10.69 11.97
C GLU A 7 -3.66 9.31 12.18
N LEU A 8 -2.93 8.81 11.17
CA LEU A 8 -2.33 7.49 11.18
C LEU A 8 -1.25 7.37 12.28
N ARG A 9 -1.30 6.28 13.06
CA ARG A 9 -0.33 5.97 14.12
C ARG A 9 0.37 4.65 13.84
N ASP A 10 1.54 4.43 14.45
CA ASP A 10 2.29 3.16 14.32
C ASP A 10 1.44 1.96 14.74
N THR A 11 0.57 2.11 15.74
CA THR A 11 -0.35 1.07 16.22
C THR A 11 -1.45 0.70 15.22
N ASP A 12 -1.71 1.55 14.23
CA ASP A 12 -2.68 1.26 13.16
C ASP A 12 -2.05 0.45 12.02
N LEU A 13 -0.71 0.43 11.93
CA LEU A 13 0.02 -0.28 10.89
C LEU A 13 0.08 -1.78 11.20
N PRO A 14 -0.18 -2.64 10.21
CA PRO A 14 0.09 -4.07 10.34
C PRO A 14 1.60 -4.33 10.52
N SER A 15 1.94 -5.55 10.95
CA SER A 15 3.33 -6.01 10.98
C SER A 15 3.95 -5.95 9.58
N ALA A 16 5.20 -5.52 9.45
CA ALA A 16 5.94 -5.48 8.18
C ALA A 16 6.21 -6.87 7.56
N TYR A 17 5.93 -7.93 8.32
CA TYR A 17 6.00 -9.34 7.92
C TYR A 17 4.64 -10.04 8.10
N GLY A 18 3.54 -9.27 8.07
CA GLY A 18 2.18 -9.77 8.18
C GLY A 18 1.70 -10.49 6.92
N GLU A 19 0.56 -11.16 7.07
CA GLU A 19 -0.12 -11.82 5.97
C GLU A 19 -0.86 -10.82 5.08
N TRP A 20 -1.18 -11.23 3.85
CA TRP A 20 -1.92 -10.36 2.92
C TRP A 20 -3.23 -9.85 3.51
N SER A 21 -3.95 -10.67 4.28
CA SER A 21 -5.23 -10.29 4.88
C SER A 21 -5.13 -9.06 5.79
N ASP A 22 -4.02 -8.88 6.49
CA ASP A 22 -3.80 -7.71 7.36
C ASP A 22 -3.48 -6.47 6.54
N TYR A 23 -2.66 -6.61 5.50
CA TYR A 23 -2.38 -5.54 4.54
C TYR A 23 -3.65 -5.09 3.82
N ALA A 24 -4.47 -6.04 3.35
CA ALA A 24 -5.71 -5.75 2.66
C ALA A 24 -6.73 -5.06 3.56
N ARG A 25 -6.86 -5.49 4.83
CA ARG A 25 -7.74 -4.85 5.82
C ARG A 25 -7.29 -3.43 6.13
N PHE A 26 -5.99 -3.21 6.26
CA PHE A 26 -5.43 -1.88 6.48
C PHE A 26 -5.57 -0.98 5.24
N ALA A 27 -5.33 -1.50 4.03
CA ALA A 27 -5.39 -0.77 2.78
C ALA A 27 -6.74 -0.06 2.56
N VAL A 28 -7.84 -0.72 2.94
CA VAL A 28 -9.20 -0.18 2.80
C VAL A 28 -9.56 0.87 3.86
N THR A 29 -8.67 1.18 4.80
CA THR A 29 -8.79 2.34 5.70
C THR A 29 -8.41 3.66 5.01
N PHE A 30 -7.79 3.58 3.84
CA PHE A 30 -7.51 4.73 2.99
C PHE A 30 -8.61 4.91 1.94
N SER A 31 -8.99 6.17 1.70
CA SER A 31 -9.92 6.56 0.65
C SER A 31 -9.30 7.67 -0.19
N PRO A 32 -8.75 7.38 -1.39
CA PRO A 32 -8.22 8.42 -2.26
C PRO A 32 -9.33 9.36 -2.73
N GLN A 33 -9.00 10.66 -2.83
CA GLN A 33 -9.91 11.66 -3.40
C GLN A 33 -10.08 11.44 -4.92
N ASP A 34 -8.97 11.19 -5.61
CA ASP A 34 -8.94 10.86 -7.04
C ASP A 34 -8.44 9.43 -7.24
N ARG A 35 -9.32 8.56 -7.75
CA ARG A 35 -9.02 7.13 -7.96
C ARG A 35 -8.24 6.87 -9.23
N GLU A 36 -8.40 7.70 -10.25
CA GLU A 36 -7.76 7.51 -11.56
C GLU A 36 -6.30 7.90 -11.45
N LEU A 37 -6.02 9.08 -10.91
CA LEU A 37 -4.66 9.53 -10.61
C LEU A 37 -3.92 8.56 -9.67
N CYS A 38 -4.62 8.02 -8.67
CA CYS A 38 -4.08 7.01 -7.77
C CYS A 38 -3.65 5.74 -8.52
N SER A 39 -4.38 5.33 -9.56
CA SER A 39 -4.13 4.10 -10.30
C SER A 39 -2.88 4.21 -11.19
N GLU A 40 -2.76 5.32 -11.92
CA GLU A 40 -1.58 5.61 -12.75
C GLU A 40 -0.32 5.70 -11.89
N MET A 41 -0.37 6.49 -10.82
CA MET A 41 0.74 6.66 -9.90
C MET A 41 1.16 5.33 -9.24
N ALA A 42 0.21 4.49 -8.83
CA ALA A 42 0.51 3.20 -8.20
C ALA A 42 1.17 2.22 -9.17
N ALA A 43 0.74 2.19 -10.44
CA ALA A 43 1.37 1.36 -11.47
C ALA A 43 2.83 1.78 -11.71
N ASP A 44 3.09 3.09 -11.82
CA ASP A 44 4.43 3.64 -11.97
C ASP A 44 5.32 3.38 -10.75
N ALA A 45 4.76 3.50 -9.54
CA ALA A 45 5.46 3.22 -8.30
C ALA A 45 5.88 1.75 -8.21
N PHE A 46 5.00 0.81 -8.59
CA PHE A 46 5.34 -0.61 -8.64
C PHE A 46 6.46 -0.90 -9.65
N ALA A 47 6.38 -0.34 -10.86
CA ALA A 47 7.41 -0.50 -11.88
C ALA A 47 8.77 0.07 -11.44
N ARG A 48 8.77 1.21 -10.74
CA ARG A 48 9.98 1.81 -10.15
C ARG A 48 10.55 0.89 -9.06
N TRP A 49 9.73 0.48 -8.10
CA TRP A 49 10.16 -0.41 -7.02
C TRP A 49 10.76 -1.71 -7.56
N ARG A 50 10.16 -2.31 -8.59
CA ARG A 50 10.67 -3.53 -9.22
C ARG A 50 12.09 -3.35 -9.79
N ARG A 51 12.41 -2.15 -10.27
CA ARG A 51 13.71 -1.83 -10.89
C ARG A 51 14.76 -1.31 -9.90
N THR A 52 14.35 -0.57 -8.87
CA THR A 52 15.28 0.16 -7.99
C THR A 52 15.15 -0.20 -6.51
N GLY A 53 14.07 -0.87 -6.11
CA GLY A 53 13.71 -1.09 -4.71
C GLY A 53 13.12 0.14 -4.02
N GLU A 54 13.00 1.28 -4.71
CA GLU A 54 12.47 2.52 -4.13
C GLU A 54 10.94 2.55 -4.15
N VAL A 55 10.35 3.05 -3.07
CA VAL A 55 8.91 3.32 -2.94
C VAL A 55 8.65 4.83 -2.90
N PRO A 56 7.38 5.28 -3.09
CA PRO A 56 7.03 6.69 -2.94
C PRO A 56 7.45 7.28 -1.58
N ARG A 57 7.65 8.60 -1.55
CA ARG A 57 8.20 9.30 -0.37
C ARG A 57 7.14 9.97 0.49
N ARG A 58 5.90 10.07 0.03
CA ARG A 58 4.82 10.67 0.81
C ARG A 58 3.95 9.58 1.41
N LEU A 59 3.55 9.76 2.66
CA LEU A 59 2.70 8.80 3.37
C LEU A 59 1.37 8.52 2.64
N GLU A 60 0.79 9.55 2.03
CA GLU A 60 -0.43 9.41 1.21
C GLU A 60 -0.20 8.57 -0.05
N GLU A 61 0.91 8.78 -0.76
CA GLU A 61 1.28 8.00 -1.96
C GLU A 61 1.52 6.53 -1.61
N LEU A 62 2.14 6.26 -0.46
CA LEU A 62 2.33 4.90 0.05
C LEU A 62 0.97 4.22 0.32
N ARG A 63 0.03 4.92 0.98
CA ARG A 63 -1.32 4.40 1.28
C ARG A 63 -2.11 4.16 -0.01
N ALA A 64 -2.01 5.07 -0.96
CA ALA A 64 -2.58 4.97 -2.30
C ALA A 64 -2.08 3.73 -3.06
N CYS A 65 -0.77 3.46 -3.05
CA CYS A 65 -0.20 2.26 -3.66
C CYS A 65 -0.77 0.98 -3.04
N LEU A 66 -0.82 0.90 -1.71
CA LEU A 66 -1.32 -0.30 -1.03
C LEU A 66 -2.83 -0.51 -1.27
N TRP A 67 -3.62 0.57 -1.28
CA TRP A 67 -5.03 0.55 -1.66
C TRP A 67 -5.25 0.05 -3.09
N PHE A 68 -4.42 0.50 -4.03
CA PHE A 68 -4.49 0.05 -5.42
C PHE A 68 -4.17 -1.44 -5.54
N GLU A 69 -3.11 -1.90 -4.89
CA GLU A 69 -2.74 -3.32 -4.83
C GLU A 69 -3.90 -4.17 -4.28
N GLN A 70 -4.53 -3.73 -3.18
CA GLN A 70 -5.67 -4.43 -2.60
C GLN A 70 -6.78 -4.67 -3.63
N ARG A 71 -7.09 -3.65 -4.45
CA ARG A 71 -8.12 -3.73 -5.49
C ARG A 71 -7.69 -4.62 -6.64
N ARG A 72 -6.42 -4.54 -7.06
CA ARG A 72 -5.86 -5.37 -8.12
C ARG A 72 -6.00 -6.85 -7.79
N TRP A 73 -5.57 -7.26 -6.61
CA TRP A 73 -5.62 -8.66 -6.18
C TRP A 73 -7.06 -9.14 -5.93
N ARG A 74 -7.92 -8.26 -5.40
CA ARG A 74 -9.36 -8.53 -5.31
C ARG A 74 -9.99 -8.74 -6.69
N PHE A 75 -9.63 -7.92 -7.68
CA PHE A 75 -10.15 -8.04 -9.05
C PHE A 75 -9.71 -9.33 -9.73
N VAL A 76 -8.45 -9.73 -9.55
CA VAL A 76 -7.91 -10.98 -10.11
C VAL A 76 -8.41 -12.22 -9.33
N GLY A 77 -8.97 -12.05 -8.14
CA GLY A 77 -9.55 -13.14 -7.34
C GLY A 77 -8.51 -14.06 -6.70
N ARG A 78 -7.29 -13.54 -6.46
CA ARG A 78 -6.17 -14.30 -5.85
C ARG A 78 -5.39 -13.42 -4.88
N GLU A 79 -4.65 -14.04 -3.99
CA GLU A 79 -3.69 -13.33 -3.14
C GLU A 79 -2.42 -12.93 -3.94
N PRO A 80 -1.67 -11.93 -3.47
CA PRO A 80 -0.39 -11.56 -4.07
C PRO A 80 0.58 -12.73 -4.10
N ASP A 81 1.36 -12.81 -5.17
CA ASP A 81 2.54 -13.67 -5.22
C ASP A 81 3.67 -13.12 -4.34
N THR A 82 4.81 -13.82 -4.31
CA THR A 82 5.98 -13.42 -3.53
C THR A 82 6.45 -11.99 -3.85
N GLU A 83 6.33 -11.54 -5.09
CA GLU A 83 6.74 -10.19 -5.48
C GLU A 83 5.73 -9.15 -4.97
N GLY A 84 4.44 -9.41 -5.15
CA GLY A 84 3.37 -8.57 -4.61
C GLY A 84 3.44 -8.45 -3.08
N MET A 85 3.73 -9.56 -2.38
CA MET A 85 3.94 -9.55 -0.92
C MET A 85 5.17 -8.74 -0.51
N ARG A 86 6.29 -8.85 -1.25
CA ARG A 86 7.49 -8.05 -1.00
C ARG A 86 7.24 -6.56 -1.20
N TYR A 87 6.45 -6.20 -2.21
CA TYR A 87 6.08 -4.81 -2.45
C TYR A 87 5.18 -4.26 -1.34
N ALA A 88 4.12 -5.00 -0.98
CA ALA A 88 3.22 -4.61 0.11
C ALA A 88 3.99 -4.41 1.43
N GLY A 89 4.90 -5.34 1.77
CA GLY A 89 5.76 -5.20 2.94
C GLY A 89 6.71 -4.00 2.86
N ALA A 90 7.23 -3.67 1.66
CA ALA A 90 8.06 -2.47 1.46
C ALA A 90 7.28 -1.18 1.71
N LEU A 91 6.03 -1.11 1.26
CA LEU A 91 5.14 0.01 1.52
C LEU A 91 4.89 0.17 3.04
N ILE A 92 4.55 -0.91 3.75
CA ILE A 92 4.31 -0.87 5.20
C ILE A 92 5.56 -0.41 5.97
N ARG A 93 6.75 -0.93 5.61
CA ARG A 93 8.01 -0.48 6.23
C ARG A 93 8.25 1.02 6.01
N ALA A 94 8.03 1.51 4.80
CA ALA A 94 8.18 2.93 4.51
C ALA A 94 7.16 3.79 5.27
N MET A 95 5.89 3.37 5.34
CA MET A 95 4.89 4.07 6.15
C MET A 95 5.34 4.17 7.60
N ARG A 96 5.89 3.09 8.15
CA ARG A 96 6.40 3.07 9.53
C ARG A 96 7.54 4.05 9.75
N THR A 97 8.42 4.27 8.76
CA THR A 97 9.49 5.28 8.88
C THR A 97 9.00 6.73 8.82
N HIS A 98 7.74 6.96 8.46
CA HIS A 98 7.12 8.29 8.48
C HIS A 98 6.44 8.64 9.81
N LEU A 99 6.24 7.66 10.69
CA LEU A 99 5.53 7.78 11.97
C LEU A 99 6.53 7.74 13.13
#